data_AF-A0A359ICH6-F1
#
_entry.id   AF-A0A359ICH6-F1
#
_cell.length_a   1.000
_cell.length_b   1.000
_cell.length_c   1.000
_cell.angle_alpha   90.00
_cell.angle_beta   90.00
_cell.angle_gamma   90.00
#
_symmetry.space_group_name_H-M   'P 1'
#
loop_
_entity.id
_entity.type
_entity.pdbx_description
1 polymer ?
#
loop_
_entity_poly.entity_id
_entity_poly.type
_entity_poly.pdbx_seq_one_letter_code
_entity_poly.pdbx_strand_id
1 'polypeptide(L)' 'MKGPEKIIIAVTGATGAPLADHLIRQLAHRIPEIHIIFSYMGEKVFRQEVRVPKNLSL' A
#
# COMPACT_ATOMS: atom_id res chain seq x y z
N MET A 1 -1.90 -15.70 20.20
CA MET A 1 -0.77 -14.76 20.02
C MET A 1 -1.34 -13.39 19.71
N LYS A 2 -0.85 -12.32 20.34
CA LYS A 2 -1.18 -10.96 19.91
C LYS A 2 -0.47 -10.69 18.57
N GLY A 3 -1.19 -10.18 17.58
CA GLY A 3 -0.63 -9.83 16.27
C GLY A 3 0.30 -8.61 16.35
N PRO A 4 0.99 -8.27 15.25
CA PRO A 4 1.79 -7.04 15.19
C PRO A 4 0.91 -5.80 15.34
N GLU A 5 1.35 -4.83 16.15
CA GLU A 5 0.64 -3.55 16.35
C GLU A 5 0.97 -2.53 15.26
N LYS A 6 2.13 -2.69 14.60
CA LYS A 6 2.64 -1.79 13.56
C LYS A 6 3.25 -2.57 12.40
N ILE A 7 2.93 -2.17 11.17
CA ILE A 7 3.54 -2.70 9.95
C ILE A 7 4.00 -1.56 9.03
N ILE A 8 5.18 -1.73 8.43
CA ILE A 8 5.70 -0.85 7.37
C ILE A 8 5.66 -1.61 6.05
N ILE A 9 5.03 -1.03 5.02
CA ILE A 9 4.89 -1.61 3.69
C ILE A 9 5.70 -0.74 2.71
N ALA A 10 6.71 -1.33 2.08
CA ALA A 10 7.51 -0.67 1.05
C ALA A 10 7.03 -1.05 -0.36
N VAL A 11 6.61 -0.07 -1.13
CA VAL A 11 6.17 -0.23 -2.53
C VAL A 11 7.24 0.32 -3.46
N THR A 12 7.77 -0.54 -4.32
CA THR A 12 8.83 -0.22 -5.29
C THR A 12 8.28 -0.23 -6.73
N GLY A 13 9.12 0.07 -7.72
CA GLY A 13 8.71 0.22 -9.13
C GLY A 13 8.51 -1.08 -9.92
N ALA A 14 8.25 -2.21 -9.25
CA ALA A 14 7.90 -3.45 -9.92
C ALA A 14 6.41 -3.46 -10.27
N THR A 15 6.05 -4.13 -11.38
CA THR A 15 4.65 -4.40 -11.73
C THR A 15 3.97 -5.25 -10.66
N GLY A 16 2.66 -5.11 -10.49
CA GLY A 16 1.89 -5.89 -9.51
C GLY A 16 1.37 -5.05 -8.34
N ALA A 17 1.19 -3.74 -8.52
CA ALA A 17 0.62 -2.87 -7.52
C ALA A 17 -0.78 -3.28 -7.01
N PRO A 18 -1.65 -3.96 -7.79
CA PRO A 18 -2.89 -4.52 -7.25
C PRO A 18 -2.69 -5.51 -6.09
N LEU A 19 -1.55 -6.20 -6.04
CA LEU A 19 -1.20 -7.07 -4.91
C LEU A 19 -0.91 -6.25 -3.65
N ALA A 20 -0.17 -5.14 -3.80
CA ALA A 20 0.10 -4.22 -2.71
C ALA A 20 -1.19 -3.56 -2.20
N ASP A 21 -2.07 -3.08 -3.09
CA ASP A 21 -3.38 -2.52 -2.72
C ASP A 21 -4.24 -3.54 -1.97
N HIS A 22 -4.31 -4.78 -2.46
CA HIS A 22 -5.05 -5.85 -1.79
C HIS A 22 -4.50 -6.12 -0.38
N LEU A 23 -3.19 -6.23 -0.24
CA LEU A 23 -2.54 -6.45 1.05
C LEU A 23 -2.83 -5.30 2.03
N ILE A 24 -2.67 -4.05 1.57
CA ILE A 24 -2.95 -2.85 2.38
C ILE A 24 -4.40 -2.88 2.88
N ARG A 25 -5.36 -3.17 2.00
CA ARG A 25 -6.79 -3.26 2.39
C ARG A 25 -7.05 -4.36 3.42
N GLN A 26 -6.44 -5.53 3.25
CA GLN A 26 -6.62 -6.64 4.20
C GLN A 26 -6.00 -6.32 5.58
N LEU A 27 -4.88 -5.61 5.61
CA LEU A 27 -4.19 -5.24 6.84
C LEU A 27 -4.85 -4.05 7.55
N ALA A 28 -5.40 -3.07 6.81
CA ALA A 28 -5.97 -1.85 7.37
C ALA A 28 -7.10 -2.09 8.41
N HIS A 29 -7.79 -3.23 8.32
CA HIS A 29 -8.84 -3.61 9.27
C HIS A 29 -8.34 -4.43 10.47
N ARG A 30 -7.07 -4.85 10.47
CA ARG A 30 -6.52 -5.82 11.44
C ARG A 30 -5.32 -5.27 12.20
N ILE A 31 -4.63 -4.28 11.64
CA ILE A 31 -3.41 -3.70 12.19
C ILE A 31 -3.70 -2.26 12.63
N PRO A 32 -3.41 -1.90 13.89
CA PRO A 32 -3.64 -0.55 14.41
C PRO A 32 -2.89 0.55 13.64
N GLU A 33 -1.64 0.30 13.25
CA GLU A 33 -0.78 1.30 12.59
C GLU A 33 -0.11 0.72 11.34
N ILE A 34 -0.34 1.35 10.18
CA ILE A 34 0.29 0.96 8.91
C ILE A 34 0.97 2.18 8.30
N HIS A 35 2.27 2.06 8.04
CA HIS A 35 3.06 3.06 7.33
C HIS A 35 3.36 2.54 5.93
N ILE A 36 3.01 3.31 4.90
CA ILE A 36 3.26 2.94 3.51
C ILE A 36 4.33 3.88 2.98
N ILE A 37 5.42 3.31 2.44
CA ILE A 37 6.49 4.07 1.81
C ILE A 37 6.56 3.69 0.33
N PHE A 38 6.59 4.71 -0.52
CA PHE A 38 6.73 4.54 -1.97
C PHE A 38 8.10 5.03 -2.41
N SER A 39 8.76 4.27 -3.30
CA SER A 39 9.77 4.88 -4.16
C SER A 39 9.10 5.74 -5.24
N TYR A 40 9.84 6.68 -5.83
CA TYR A 40 9.30 7.52 -6.91
C TYR A 40 8.69 6.69 -8.07
N MET A 41 9.35 5.59 -8.45
CA MET A 41 8.78 4.67 -9.45
C MET A 41 7.63 3.83 -8.90
N GLY A 42 7.70 3.40 -7.63
CA GLY A 42 6.63 2.65 -7.00
C GLY A 42 5.32 3.43 -6.93
N GLU A 43 5.37 4.72 -6.62
CA GLU A 43 4.20 5.58 -6.64
C GLU A 43 3.57 5.67 -8.04
N LYS A 44 4.40 5.87 -9.08
CA LYS A 44 3.92 5.96 -10.46
C LYS A 44 3.25 4.67 -10.91
N VAL A 45 3.91 3.53 -10.71
CA VAL A 45 3.35 2.21 -11.07
C VAL A 45 2.06 1.96 -10.29
N PHE A 46 2.04 2.27 -9.00
CA PHE A 46 0.87 2.09 -8.16
C PHE A 46 -0.33 2.91 -8.65
N ARG A 47 -0.14 4.20 -8.95
CA ARG A 47 -1.21 5.06 -9.49
C ARG A 47 -1.69 4.64 -10.89
N GLN A 48 -0.82 4.01 -11.68
CA GLN A 48 -1.17 3.52 -13.03
C GLN A 48 -1.98 2.22 -12.98
N GLU A 49 -1.55 1.25 -12.18
CA GLU A 49 -2.15 -0.08 -12.14
C GLU A 49 -3.35 -0.17 -11.18
N VAL A 50 -3.31 0.59 -10.08
CA VAL A 50 -4.43 0.70 -9.13
C VAL A 50 -5.23 1.92 -9.54
N ARG A 51 -6.52 1.74 -9.86
CA ARG A 51 -7.45 2.85 -10.11
C ARG A 51 -7.69 3.63 -8.83
N VAL A 52 -6.72 4.44 -8.41
CA VAL A 52 -6.86 5.36 -7.30
C VAL A 52 -7.76 6.49 -7.80
N PRO A 53 -8.93 6.73 -7.18
CA PRO A 53 -9.76 7.88 -7.51
C PRO A 53 -8.91 9.15 -7.41
N LYS A 54 -8.97 10.02 -8.44
CA LYS A 54 -8.16 11.25 -8.54
C LYS A 54 -8.27 12.21 -7.34
N ASN A 55 -9.21 11.93 -6.43
CA ASN A 55 -9.63 12.77 -5.33
C ASN A 55 -9.01 12.32 -3.98
N LEU A 56 -8.30 11.20 -3.95
CA LEU A 56 -7.55 10.73 -2.78
C LEU A 56 -6.11 11.21 -2.92
N SER A 57 -5.77 12.26 -2.17
CA SER A 57 -4.39 12.59 -1.86
C SER A 57 -3.82 11.47 -0.98
N LEU A 58 -3.11 10.54 -1.63
CA LEU A 58 -2.13 9.66 -0.99
C LEU A 58 -0.94 10.49 -0.53
#